data_AF-A0A9D0UQU0-F1
#
_entry.id   AF-A0A9D0UQU0-F1
#
_cell.length_a   1.000
_cell.length_b   1.000
_cell.length_c   1.000
_cell.angle_alpha   90.00
_cell.angle_beta   90.00
_cell.angle_gamma   90.00
#
_symmetry.space_group_name_H-M   'P 1'
#
loop_
_entity.id
_entity.type
_entity.pdbx_description
1 polymer ?
#
loop_
_entity_poly.entity_id
_entity_poly.type
_entity_poly.pdbx_seq_one_letter_code
_entity_poly.pdbx_strand_id
1 'polypeptide(L)' 'MNIDDFRENLEHVHDRELFRWVQRCVCQTMSPGQGASEESHTMLDLVYSECARRGKERLYDKAYETVCREPGVCKVFMA' A
#
# COMPACT_ATOMS: atom_id res chain seq x y z
N MET A 1 12.12 6.10 -5.32
CA MET A 1 10.94 6.88 -5.76
C MET A 1 10.86 8.07 -4.83
N ASN A 2 10.63 9.30 -5.31
CA ASN A 2 10.46 10.42 -4.39
C ASN A 2 9.08 10.29 -3.71
N ILE A 3 9.03 10.54 -2.40
CA ILE A 3 7.80 10.42 -1.62
C ILE A 3 6.77 11.50 -1.96
N ASP A 4 7.24 12.69 -2.37
CA ASP A 4 6.36 13.76 -2.83
C ASP A 4 5.71 13.39 -4.17
N ASP A 5 6.50 12.91 -5.14
CA ASP A 5 5.97 12.40 -6.42
C ASP A 5 4.98 11.27 -6.20
N PHE A 6 5.24 10.39 -5.21
CA PHE A 6 4.32 9.31 -4.87
C PHE A 6 2.98 9.85 -4.38
N ARG A 7 3.00 10.81 -3.44
CA ARG A 7 1.78 11.45 -2.92
C ARG A 7 0.97 12.11 -4.03
N GLU A 8 1.62 12.91 -4.89
CA GLU A 8 0.96 13.60 -6.00
C GLU A 8 0.30 12.62 -6.97
N ASN A 9 1.02 11.56 -7.37
CA ASN A 9 0.46 10.55 -8.25
C ASN A 9 -0.71 9.79 -7.60
N LEU A 10 -0.60 9.51 -6.30
CA LEU A 10 -1.61 8.78 -5.55
C LEU A 10 -2.95 9.50 -5.56
N GLU A 11 -2.98 10.84 -5.54
CA GLU A 11 -4.22 11.64 -5.59
C GLU A 11 -5.03 11.44 -6.90
N HIS A 12 -4.38 10.97 -7.97
CA HIS A 12 -4.98 10.85 -9.29
C HIS A 12 -5.28 9.40 -9.71
N VAL A 13 -4.77 8.40 -8.98
CA VAL A 13 -5.00 7.00 -9.36
C VAL A 13 -6.46 6.56 -9.16
N HIS A 14 -6.94 5.65 -10.01
CA HIS A 14 -8.24 5.00 -9.82
C HIS A 14 -8.21 3.99 -8.67
N ASP A 15 -9.38 3.60 -8.16
CA ASP A 15 -9.52 2.66 -7.03
C ASP A 15 -8.79 1.34 -7.22
N ARG A 16 -8.76 0.82 -8.46
CA ARG A 16 -8.03 -0.41 -8.78
C ARG A 16 -6.54 -0.28 -8.53
N GLU A 17 -5.98 0.87 -8.89
CA GLU A 17 -4.56 1.19 -8.69
C GLU A 17 -4.30 1.53 -7.23
N LEU A 18 -5.20 2.26 -6.56
CA LEU A 18 -5.12 2.50 -5.12
C LEU A 18 -5.10 1.18 -4.33
N PHE A 19 -5.95 0.22 -4.70
CA PHE A 19 -5.98 -1.11 -4.08
C PHE A 19 -4.65 -1.85 -4.24
N ARG A 20 -4.06 -1.81 -5.44
CA ARG A 20 -2.73 -2.39 -5.69
C ARG A 20 -1.64 -1.70 -4.87
N TRP A 21 -1.71 -0.39 -4.72
CA TRP A 21 -0.77 0.36 -3.87
C TRP A 21 -0.87 -0.04 -2.41
N VAL A 22 -2.08 -0.22 -1.87
CA VAL A 22 -2.26 -0.75 -0.51
C VAL A 22 -1.58 -2.11 -0.38
N GLN A 23 -1.87 -3.05 -1.29
CA GLN A 23 -1.28 -4.39 -1.24
C GLN A 23 0.25 -4.35 -1.28
N ARG A 24 0.82 -3.52 -2.16
CA ARG A 24 2.27 -3.34 -2.27
C ARG A 24 2.89 -2.78 -0.99
N CYS A 25 2.33 -1.71 -0.42
CA CYS A 25 2.84 -1.10 0.80
C CYS A 25 2.74 -2.06 1.99
N VAL A 26 1.63 -2.78 2.13
CA VAL A 26 1.48 -3.80 3.19
C VAL A 26 2.53 -4.90 3.04
N CYS A 27 2.72 -5.43 1.82
CA CYS A 27 3.76 -6.44 1.55
C CYS A 27 5.17 -5.95 1.88
N GLN A 28 5.50 -4.70 1.58
CA GLN A 28 6.79 -4.10 1.93
C GLN A 28 6.99 -4.04 3.45
N THR A 29 5.96 -3.66 4.21
CA THR A 29 6.04 -3.61 5.68
C THR A 29 6.09 -4.99 6.35
N MET A 30 5.59 -6.04 5.69
CA MET A 30 5.53 -7.40 6.25
C MET A 30 6.71 -8.30 5.86
N SER A 31 7.62 -7.84 4.98
CA SER A 31 8.70 -8.68 4.45
C SER A 31 9.79 -8.97 5.48
N PRO A 32 10.01 -10.26 5.86
CA PRO A 32 11.06 -10.65 6.79
C PRO A 32 12.41 -10.70 6.05
N GLY A 33 13.11 -9.56 5.99
CA GLY A 33 14.47 -9.52 5.44
C GLY A 33 14.94 -8.16 4.93
N GLN A 34 14.01 -7.27 4.58
CA GLN A 34 14.34 -5.88 4.23
C GLN A 34 14.10 -4.89 5.37
N GLY A 35 13.41 -5.31 6.44
CA GLY A 35 12.96 -4.42 7.51
C GLY A 35 11.92 -3.44 6.96
N ALA A 36 10.83 -3.24 7.67
CA ALA A 36 9.95 -2.14 7.33
C ALA A 36 10.76 -0.83 7.51
N SER A 37 11.20 -0.24 6.40
CA SER A 37 11.92 1.03 6.44
C SER A 37 10.95 2.13 6.89
N GLU A 38 11.48 3.20 7.48
CA GLU A 38 10.70 4.41 7.77
C GLU A 38 9.95 4.90 6.51
N GLU A 39 10.58 4.80 5.34
CA GLU A 39 9.97 5.07 4.05
C GLU A 39 8.76 4.15 3.75
N SER A 40 8.87 2.84 3.99
CA SER A 40 7.79 1.88 3.75
C SER A 40 6.58 2.15 4.65
N HIS A 41 6.82 2.50 5.91
CA HIS A 41 5.77 2.93 6.84
C HIS A 41 5.13 4.25 6.38
N THR A 42 5.94 5.23 5.98
CA THR A 42 5.42 6.51 5.49
C THR A 42 4.57 6.33 4.23
N MET A 43 4.97 5.46 3.31
CA MET A 43 4.18 5.12 2.14
C MET A 43 2.85 4.46 2.51
N LEU A 44 2.85 3.54 3.48
CA LEU A 44 1.62 2.92 3.97
C LEU A 44 0.66 3.95 4.59
N ASP A 45 1.18 4.89 5.37
CA ASP A 45 0.42 5.98 5.98
C ASP A 45 -0.17 6.92 4.93
N LEU A 46 0.58 7.23 3.86
CA LEU A 46 0.09 8.03 2.74
C LEU A 46 -1.06 7.33 2.01
N VAL A 47 -0.92 6.04 1.73
CA VAL A 47 -1.98 5.26 1.08
C VAL A 47 -3.22 5.14 1.95
N TYR A 48 -3.05 4.92 3.25
CA TYR A 48 -4.16 4.91 4.20
C TYR A 48 -4.86 6.27 4.26
N SER A 49 -4.09 7.36 4.38
CA SER A 49 -4.61 8.73 4.42
C SER A 49 -5.42 9.06 3.17
N GLU A 50 -4.96 8.63 2.00
CA GLU A 50 -5.68 8.82 0.74
C GLU A 50 -6.96 7.99 0.67
N CYS A 51 -6.94 6.74 1.16
CA CYS A 51 -8.16 5.93 1.28
C CYS A 51 -9.19 6.61 2.18
N ALA A 52 -8.79 7.11 3.34
CA ALA A 52 -9.65 7.83 4.28
C ALA A 52 -10.18 9.14 3.67
N ARG A 53 -9.33 9.93 3.01
CA ARG A 53 -9.72 11.19 2.34
C ARG A 53 -10.81 10.97 1.29
N ARG A 54 -10.82 9.81 0.62
CA ARG A 54 -11.83 9.43 -0.38
C ARG A 54 -13.05 8.71 0.19
N GLY A 55 -13.11 8.43 1.50
CA GLY A 55 -14.14 7.60 2.12
C GLY A 55 -14.10 6.13 1.68
N LYS A 56 -12.89 5.62 1.44
CA LYS A 56 -12.60 4.27 0.90
C LYS A 56 -11.77 3.43 1.88
N GLU A 57 -11.96 3.60 3.17
CA GLU A 57 -11.29 2.82 4.22
C GLU A 57 -11.50 1.31 4.03
N ARG A 58 -12.70 0.91 3.59
CA ARG A 58 -12.99 -0.50 3.25
C ARG A 58 -12.11 -1.07 2.14
N LEU A 59 -11.61 -0.23 1.22
CA LEU A 59 -10.68 -0.64 0.17
C LEU A 59 -9.33 -1.00 0.78
N TYR A 60 -8.87 -0.19 1.74
CA TYR A 60 -7.67 -0.47 2.51
C TYR A 60 -7.82 -1.77 3.32
N ASP A 61 -8.90 -1.90 4.10
CA ASP A 61 -9.16 -3.08 4.94
C ASP A 61 -9.14 -4.36 4.12
N LYS A 62 -9.81 -4.35 2.96
CA LYS A 62 -9.87 -5.51 2.05
C LYS A 62 -8.51 -5.85 1.46
N ALA A 63 -7.73 -4.85 1.07
CA ALA A 63 -6.38 -5.08 0.53
C ALA A 63 -5.45 -5.66 1.61
N TYR A 64 -5.50 -5.10 2.82
CA TYR A 64 -4.77 -5.60 3.98
C TYR A 64 -5.15 -7.05 4.30
N GLU A 65 -6.45 -7.34 4.43
CA GLU A 65 -6.98 -8.69 4.67
C GLU A 65 -6.52 -9.67 3.60
N THR A 66 -6.51 -9.25 2.33
CA THR A 66 -6.03 -10.08 1.20
C THR A 66 -4.56 -10.46 1.40
N VAL A 67 -3.69 -9.50 1.73
CA VAL A 67 -2.27 -9.77 1.95
C VAL A 67 -2.07 -10.69 3.16
N CYS A 68 -2.81 -10.49 4.25
CA CYS A 68 -2.72 -11.34 5.44
C CYS A 68 -3.19 -12.78 5.20
N ARG A 69 -4.26 -12.96 4.42
CA ARG A 69 -4.81 -14.29 4.11
C ARG A 69 -4.00 -15.03 3.06
N GLU A 70 -3.44 -14.31 2.09
CA GLU A 70 -2.67 -14.86 0.99
C GLU A 70 -1.30 -14.20 0.87
N PRO A 71 -0.33 -14.56 1.74
CA PRO A 71 1.02 -13.97 1.68
C PRO A 71 1.73 -14.19 0.34
N GLY A 72 1.29 -15.18 -0.45
CA GLY A 72 1.77 -15.41 -1.82
C GLY A 72 1.55 -14.23 -2.77
N VAL A 73 0.57 -13.37 -2.50
CA VAL A 73 0.31 -12.13 -3.26
C VAL A 73 1.53 -11.20 -3.22
N CYS A 74 2.28 -11.18 -2.11
CA CYS A 74 3.48 -10.35 -2.00
C CYS A 74 4.58 -10.72 -3.00
N LYS A 75 4.64 -11.98 -3.46
CA LYS A 75 5.60 -12.39 -4.50
C LYS A 75 5.35 -11.64 -5.81
N VAL A 76 4.12 -11.25 -6.12
CA VAL A 76 3.77 -10.50 -7.34
C VAL A 76 4.23 -9.04 -7.24
N PHE A 77 4.20 -8.47 -6.02
CA PHE A 77 4.55 -7.07 -5.77
C PHE A 77 6.02 -6.85 -5.41
N MET A 78 6.73 -7.92 -5.02
CA MET A 78 8.12 -7.90 -4.57
C MET A 78 9.10 -8.58 -5.55
N ALA A 79 8.61 -9.15 -6.66
CA ALA A 79 9.43 -9.64 -7.77
C ALA A 79 9.93 -8.50 -8.65
#